data_AF-A0A920HRZ6-F1
#
_entry.id   AF-A0A920HRZ6-F1
#
_cell.length_a   1.000
_cell.length_b   1.000
_cell.length_c   1.000
_cell.angle_alpha   90.00
_cell.angle_beta   90.00
_cell.angle_gamma   90.00
#
_symmetry.space_group_name_H-M   'P 1'
#
loop_
_entity.id
_entity.type
_entity.pdbx_description
1 polymer ?
#
loop_
_entity_poly.entity_id
_entity_poly.type
_entity_poly.pdbx_seq_one_letter_code
_entity_poly.pdbx_strand_id
1 'polypeptide(L)'
;MLWAKCTDRVEDKMMEKISSSKIDNDSDREMPINSIYMMAHSGARGSAAQMKQLSGMRGLMAKPSGEIIETPIISNFKEGLNVLEYFNSTHGARKGLADTALKTANSGYLTRRLVDVAQDCIVVEEDCKTKEGLILKPVIESGEEIVSLSERLLGRVPCDNIIDPGTNEVIAKKGEIIEEKHLPLIDKSNLLSDKNKICFDM
;
A
#
# COMPACT_ATOMS: atom_id res chain seq x y z
N MET A 1 10.71 -7.83 21.11
CA MET A 1 12.08 -7.39 21.44
C MET A 1 12.03 -6.01 22.10
N LEU A 2 12.78 -5.78 23.18
CA LEU A 2 12.78 -4.50 23.91
C LEU A 2 13.24 -3.33 23.03
N TRP A 3 14.30 -3.54 22.25
CA TRP A 3 14.87 -2.52 21.36
C TRP A 3 13.92 -2.04 20.25
N ALA A 4 13.07 -2.92 19.71
CA ALA A 4 12.05 -2.53 18.74
C ALA A 4 11.08 -1.51 19.37
N LYS A 5 10.53 -1.83 20.55
CA LYS A 5 9.64 -0.90 21.29
C LYS A 5 10.32 0.42 21.62
N CYS A 6 11.60 0.42 21.97
CA CYS A 6 12.37 1.65 22.21
C CYS A 6 12.51 2.49 20.93
N THR A 7 12.76 1.83 19.80
CA THR A 7 12.89 2.48 18.49
C THR A 7 11.59 3.18 18.09
N ASP A 8 10.45 2.52 18.29
CA ASP A 8 9.13 3.09 17.99
C ASP A 8 8.81 4.28 18.91
N ARG A 9 9.11 4.18 20.21
CA ARG A 9 8.94 5.31 21.14
C ARG A 9 9.78 6.53 20.79
N VAL A 10 11.00 6.32 20.31
CA VAL A 10 11.88 7.40 19.84
C VAL A 10 11.34 8.03 18.56
N GLU A 11 10.80 7.22 17.65
CA GLU A 11 10.11 7.68 16.43
C GLU A 11 8.94 8.60 16.77
N ASP A 12 8.03 8.17 17.62
CA ASP A 12 6.84 8.92 18.00
C ASP A 12 7.21 10.29 18.60
N LYS A 13 8.15 10.29 19.56
CA LYS A 13 8.62 11.51 20.22
C LYS A 13 9.36 12.46 19.27
N MET A 14 10.10 11.90 18.32
CA MET A 14 10.77 12.68 17.28
C MET A 14 9.74 13.32 16.35
N MET A 15 8.74 12.56 15.90
CA MET A 15 7.69 13.04 15.01
C MET A 15 6.84 14.14 15.66
N GLU A 16 6.46 13.96 16.92
CA GLU A 16 5.73 14.95 17.72
C GLU A 16 6.49 16.29 17.81
N LYS A 17 7.81 16.24 18.01
CA LYS A 17 8.65 17.44 18.12
C LYS A 17 8.89 18.14 16.78
N ILE A 18 8.96 17.37 15.70
CA ILE A 18 9.25 17.89 14.36
C ILE A 18 8.00 18.49 13.71
N SER A 19 6.81 17.98 14.03
CA SER A 19 5.53 18.51 13.55
C SER A 19 5.07 19.75 14.31
N SER A 20 5.54 19.98 15.54
CA SER A 20 5.12 21.12 16.35
C SER A 20 5.56 22.45 15.71
N SER A 21 4.62 23.36 15.46
CA SER A 21 4.90 24.75 15.11
C SER A 21 5.37 25.49 16.36
N LYS A 22 6.46 26.25 16.24
CA LYS A 22 6.97 27.09 17.32
C LYS A 22 6.58 28.52 17.02
N ILE A 23 6.19 29.28 18.03
CA ILE A 23 6.02 30.73 17.92
C ILE A 23 7.40 31.35 18.15
N ASP A 24 7.79 32.27 17.27
CA ASP A 24 9.02 33.04 17.43
C ASP A 24 8.87 34.01 18.60
N ASN A 25 9.74 33.90 19.61
CA ASN A 25 9.67 34.70 20.83
C ASN A 25 9.92 36.19 20.59
N ASP A 26 10.54 36.56 19.46
CA ASP A 26 10.91 37.94 19.12
C ASP A 26 9.87 38.62 18.20
N SER A 27 9.14 37.84 17.40
CA SER A 27 8.25 38.36 16.35
C SER A 27 6.76 38.00 16.53
N ASP A 28 6.40 37.20 17.53
CA ASP A 28 5.05 36.65 17.77
C ASP A 28 4.42 35.99 16.50
N ARG A 29 5.29 35.50 15.60
CA ARG A 29 4.92 34.84 14.35
C ARG A 29 5.19 33.35 14.46
N GLU A 30 4.32 32.53 13.87
CA GLU A 30 4.58 31.11 13.73
C GLU A 30 5.82 30.87 12.86
N MET A 31 6.79 30.17 13.41
CA MET A 31 7.95 29.70 12.67
C MET A 31 7.50 28.70 11.60
N PRO A 32 8.15 28.70 10.43
CA PRO A 32 7.85 27.74 9.39
C PRO A 32 8.07 26.31 9.89
N ILE A 33 7.13 25.43 9.55
CA ILE A 33 7.20 24.00 9.85
C ILE A 33 8.47 23.42 9.20
N ASN A 34 9.06 22.41 9.86
CA ASN A 34 10.27 21.76 9.36
C ASN A 34 10.08 21.25 7.92
N SER A 35 10.96 21.66 7.01
CA SER A 35 10.87 21.30 5.58
C SER A 35 10.94 19.80 5.32
N ILE A 36 11.70 19.04 6.13
CA ILE A 36 11.81 17.58 6.02
C ILE A 36 10.47 16.93 6.41
N TYR A 37 9.79 17.46 7.42
CA TYR A 37 8.46 17.02 7.79
C TYR A 37 7.44 17.30 6.71
N MET A 38 7.46 18.53 6.15
CA MET A 38 6.56 18.89 5.06
C MET A 38 6.73 17.96 3.85
N MET A 39 7.97 17.60 3.49
CA MET A 39 8.23 16.65 2.38
C MET A 39 7.65 15.26 2.62
N ALA A 40 7.76 14.74 3.85
CA ALA A 40 7.26 13.41 4.19
C ALA A 40 5.74 13.40 4.41
N HIS A 41 5.18 14.41 5.09
CA HIS A 41 3.74 14.51 5.37
C HIS A 41 2.92 14.80 4.12
N SER A 42 3.46 15.57 3.17
CA SER A 42 2.80 15.81 1.87
C SER A 42 2.84 14.60 0.93
N GLY A 43 3.59 13.53 1.28
CA GLY A 43 3.80 12.38 0.39
C GLY A 43 4.71 12.67 -0.80
N ALA A 44 5.33 13.86 -0.89
CA ALA A 44 6.18 14.23 -2.01
C ALA A 44 7.47 13.38 -2.07
N ARG A 45 8.15 13.23 -0.93
CA ARG A 45 9.33 12.38 -0.79
C ARG A 45 9.67 12.20 0.68
N GLY A 46 9.91 10.97 1.10
CA GLY A 46 10.21 10.67 2.49
C GLY A 46 9.15 9.79 3.12
N SER A 47 9.52 9.10 4.19
CA SER A 47 8.58 8.40 5.07
C SER A 47 8.99 8.58 6.53
N ALA A 48 8.08 8.31 7.46
CA ALA A 48 8.40 8.31 8.90
C ALA A 48 9.61 7.43 9.23
N ALA A 49 9.70 6.26 8.59
CA ALA A 49 10.85 5.35 8.72
C ALA A 49 12.18 5.99 8.26
N GLN A 50 12.17 6.80 7.20
CA GLN A 50 13.37 7.51 6.74
C GLN A 50 13.72 8.69 7.67
N MET A 51 12.72 9.42 8.17
CA MET A 51 12.93 10.49 9.15
C MET A 51 13.51 9.95 10.47
N LYS A 52 13.05 8.76 10.91
CA LYS A 52 13.59 8.06 12.07
C LYS A 52 15.09 7.83 11.97
N GLN A 53 15.58 7.43 10.80
CA GLN A 53 17.03 7.20 10.61
C GLN A 53 17.84 8.50 10.58
N LEU A 54 17.22 9.63 10.23
CA LEU A 54 17.88 10.94 10.17
C LEU A 54 18.09 11.54 11.56
N SER A 55 17.08 11.51 12.44
CA SER A 55 17.10 12.24 13.71
C SER A 55 16.63 11.46 14.94
N GLY A 56 16.15 10.22 14.78
CA GLY A 56 15.76 9.33 15.87
C GLY A 56 16.89 8.37 16.21
N MET A 57 16.62 7.08 16.08
CA MET A 57 17.64 6.03 16.12
C MET A 57 17.50 5.13 14.90
N ARG A 58 18.61 4.62 14.37
CA ARG A 58 18.55 3.73 13.20
C ARG A 58 17.96 2.36 13.53
N GLY A 59 18.17 1.88 14.76
CA GLY A 59 17.52 0.67 15.29
C GLY A 59 18.25 -0.63 14.93
N LEU A 60 17.50 -1.73 14.91
CA LEU A 60 18.03 -3.08 14.70
C LEU A 60 18.29 -3.35 13.22
N MET A 61 19.42 -3.98 12.91
CA MET A 61 19.80 -4.40 11.56
C MET A 61 19.79 -5.92 11.46
N ALA A 62 19.53 -6.45 10.25
CA ALA A 62 19.59 -7.87 9.97
C ALA A 62 20.95 -8.26 9.38
N LYS A 63 21.47 -9.41 9.80
CA LYS A 63 22.61 -10.07 9.14
C LYS A 63 22.19 -10.57 7.75
N PRO A 64 23.15 -10.91 6.87
CA PRO A 64 22.83 -11.51 5.58
C PRO A 64 22.07 -12.84 5.69
N SER A 65 22.19 -13.56 6.80
CA SER A 65 21.41 -14.76 7.12
C SER A 65 19.91 -14.47 7.39
N GLY A 66 19.54 -13.22 7.68
CA GLY A 66 18.19 -12.84 8.11
C GLY A 66 18.02 -12.75 9.63
N GLU A 67 19.00 -13.20 10.41
CA GLU A 67 19.00 -13.01 11.86
C GLU A 67 19.10 -11.53 12.22
N ILE A 68 18.32 -11.10 13.22
CA ILE A 68 18.40 -9.75 13.76
C ILE A 68 19.63 -9.65 14.67
N ILE A 69 20.46 -8.63 14.46
CA ILE A 69 21.57 -8.30 15.35
C ILE A 69 21.00 -7.71 16.63
N GLU A 70 21.30 -8.32 17.78
CA GLU A 70 20.74 -7.91 19.07
C GLU A 70 21.23 -6.53 19.55
N THR A 71 22.40 -6.09 19.06
CA THR A 71 22.96 -4.76 19.32
C THR A 71 22.44 -3.74 18.30
N PRO A 72 21.59 -2.78 18.72
CA PRO A 72 21.05 -1.79 17.81
C PRO A 72 22.07 -0.70 17.49
N ILE A 73 21.83 0.02 16.40
CA ILE A 73 22.51 1.28 16.10
C ILE A 73 21.71 2.39 16.79
N ILE A 74 22.32 2.97 17.82
CA ILE A 74 21.68 4.00 18.66
C ILE A 74 21.76 5.35 17.97
N SER A 75 22.91 5.62 17.33
CA SER A 75 23.14 6.87 16.60
C SER A 75 22.27 7.02 15.35
N ASN A 76 22.13 8.26 14.90
CA ASN A 76 21.40 8.65 13.70
C ASN A 76 22.32 9.35 12.69
N PHE A 77 21.82 9.61 11.48
CA PHE A 77 22.63 10.25 10.45
C PHE A 77 23.03 11.69 10.77
N LYS A 78 22.27 12.39 11.62
CA LYS A 78 22.62 13.75 12.06
C LYS A 78 23.82 13.75 13.02
N GLU A 79 23.90 12.77 13.91
CA GLU A 79 24.99 12.60 14.88
C GLU A 79 26.21 11.90 14.29
N GLY A 80 26.02 11.13 13.22
CA GLY A 80 27.05 10.29 12.61
C GLY A 80 27.09 8.89 13.23
N LEU A 81 27.67 7.95 12.48
CA LEU A 81 27.78 6.55 12.89
C LEU A 81 29.22 6.25 13.30
N ASN A 82 29.42 5.48 14.37
CA ASN A 82 30.74 4.98 14.70
C ASN A 82 31.17 3.87 13.70
N VAL A 83 32.45 3.49 13.71
CA VAL A 83 33.00 2.51 12.75
C VAL A 83 32.26 1.17 12.80
N LEU A 84 31.90 0.69 13.99
CA LEU A 84 31.22 -0.59 14.17
C LEU A 84 29.76 -0.52 13.69
N GLU A 85 29.04 0.55 14.02
CA GLU A 85 27.67 0.79 13.58
C GLU A 85 27.59 0.94 12.05
N TYR A 86 28.54 1.67 11.47
CA TYR A 86 28.65 1.79 10.02
C TYR A 86 28.92 0.43 9.39
N PHE A 87 29.90 -0.32 9.89
CA PHE A 87 30.24 -1.66 9.39
C PHE A 87 29.03 -2.61 9.46
N ASN A 88 28.33 -2.66 10.59
CA ASN A 88 27.13 -3.48 10.76
C ASN A 88 26.00 -3.07 9.80
N SER A 89 25.86 -1.78 9.50
CA SER A 89 24.88 -1.29 8.51
C SER A 89 25.22 -1.71 7.07
N THR A 90 26.48 -2.00 6.74
CA THR A 90 26.86 -2.36 5.36
C THR A 90 26.32 -3.73 4.93
N HIS A 91 26.21 -4.68 5.85
CA HIS A 91 25.72 -6.02 5.55
C HIS A 91 24.29 -6.01 5.02
N GLY A 92 23.39 -5.31 5.70
CA GLY A 92 21.99 -5.15 5.30
C GLY A 92 21.87 -4.37 3.98
N ALA A 93 22.64 -3.29 3.83
CA ALA A 93 22.64 -2.47 2.61
C ALA A 93 23.11 -3.27 1.38
N ARG A 94 24.21 -4.02 1.49
CA ARG A 94 24.74 -4.84 0.39
C ARG A 94 23.77 -5.94 -0.01
N LYS A 95 23.16 -6.63 0.97
CA LYS A 95 22.14 -7.65 0.69
C LYS A 95 20.93 -7.04 0.00
N GLY A 96 20.41 -5.91 0.48
CA GLY A 96 19.29 -5.21 -0.15
C GLY A 96 19.56 -4.82 -1.61
N LEU A 97 20.76 -4.29 -1.90
CA LEU A 97 21.17 -3.96 -3.26
C LEU A 97 21.28 -5.20 -4.16
N ALA A 98 21.91 -6.26 -3.67
CA ALA A 98 22.02 -7.52 -4.40
C ALA A 98 20.65 -8.17 -4.66
N ASP A 99 19.80 -8.24 -3.64
CA ASP A 99 18.44 -8.79 -3.74
C ASP A 99 17.58 -7.98 -4.71
N THR A 100 17.72 -6.65 -4.71
CA THR A 100 17.02 -5.79 -5.68
C THR A 100 17.45 -6.11 -7.09
N ALA A 101 18.76 -6.19 -7.36
CA ALA A 101 19.29 -6.54 -8.68
C ALA A 101 18.82 -7.92 -9.16
N LEU A 102 18.83 -8.92 -8.27
CA LEU A 102 18.34 -10.26 -8.56
C LEU A 102 16.82 -10.28 -8.83
N LYS A 103 16.04 -9.55 -8.03
CA LYS A 103 14.58 -9.44 -8.21
C LYS A 103 14.22 -8.74 -9.52
N THR A 104 15.00 -7.75 -9.96
CA THR A 104 14.80 -7.10 -11.26
C THR A 104 14.84 -8.12 -12.41
N ALA A 105 15.81 -9.04 -12.39
CA ALA A 105 15.89 -10.09 -13.41
C ALA A 105 14.68 -11.04 -13.37
N ASN A 106 14.25 -11.44 -12.16
CA ASN A 106 13.09 -12.32 -11.99
C ASN A 106 11.78 -11.66 -12.44
N SER A 107 11.58 -10.38 -12.14
CA SER A 107 10.41 -9.62 -12.59
C SER A 107 10.36 -9.52 -14.10
N GLY A 108 11.49 -9.22 -14.77
CA GLY A 108 11.56 -9.17 -16.23
C GLY A 108 11.35 -10.53 -16.90
N TYR A 109 11.84 -11.61 -16.28
CA TYR A 109 11.58 -12.97 -16.75
C TYR A 109 10.09 -13.34 -16.61
N LEU A 110 9.48 -13.02 -15.48
CA LEU A 110 8.05 -13.26 -15.25
C LEU A 110 7.18 -12.50 -16.25
N THR A 111 7.43 -11.21 -16.48
CA THR A 111 6.66 -10.43 -17.44
C THR A 111 6.80 -10.98 -18.86
N ARG A 112 8.01 -11.40 -19.26
CA ARG A 112 8.20 -12.09 -20.55
C ARG A 112 7.34 -13.35 -20.65
N ARG A 113 7.35 -14.22 -19.64
CA ARG A 113 6.54 -15.45 -19.66
C ARG A 113 5.04 -15.16 -19.68
N LEU A 114 4.59 -14.12 -18.98
CA LEU A 114 3.19 -13.70 -19.00
C LEU A 114 2.79 -13.21 -20.39
N VAL A 115 3.65 -12.42 -21.05
CA VAL A 115 3.43 -11.96 -22.43
C VAL A 115 3.42 -13.13 -23.40
N ASP A 116 4.36 -14.07 -23.28
CA ASP A 116 4.43 -15.25 -24.16
C ASP A 116 3.12 -16.08 -24.13
N VAL A 117 2.40 -16.09 -23.01
CA VAL A 117 1.12 -16.80 -22.85
C VAL A 117 -0.08 -15.95 -23.30
N ALA A 118 -0.06 -14.65 -23.02
CA ALA A 118 -1.21 -13.76 -23.23
C ALA A 118 -1.14 -12.93 -24.53
N GLN A 119 -0.08 -13.05 -25.33
CA GLN A 119 0.11 -12.25 -26.55
C GLN A 119 -1.00 -12.42 -27.59
N ASP A 120 -1.66 -13.59 -27.62
CA ASP A 120 -2.73 -13.90 -28.56
C ASP A 120 -4.12 -13.55 -28.01
N CYS A 121 -4.22 -12.93 -26.82
CA CYS A 121 -5.48 -12.46 -26.24
C CYS A 121 -5.84 -11.09 -26.81
N ILE A 122 -6.68 -11.06 -27.84
CA ILE A 122 -7.15 -9.84 -28.52
C ILE A 122 -8.68 -9.79 -28.45
N VAL A 123 -9.24 -8.62 -28.12
CA VAL A 123 -10.69 -8.37 -28.15
C VAL A 123 -11.15 -8.26 -29.60
N VAL A 124 -11.97 -9.19 -30.06
CA VAL A 124 -12.41 -9.30 -31.47
C VAL A 124 -13.90 -9.05 -31.67
N GLU A 125 -14.70 -9.05 -30.61
CA GLU A 125 -16.14 -8.87 -30.63
C GLU A 125 -16.61 -8.04 -29.43
N GLU A 126 -17.75 -7.36 -29.55
CA GLU A 126 -18.30 -6.50 -28.48
C GLU A 126 -19.09 -7.28 -27.42
N ASP A 127 -19.74 -8.39 -27.80
CA ASP A 127 -20.56 -9.21 -26.89
C ASP A 127 -20.54 -10.68 -27.33
N CYS A 128 -19.89 -11.52 -26.52
CA CYS A 128 -19.82 -12.97 -26.71
C CYS A 128 -21.12 -13.71 -26.32
N LYS A 129 -22.10 -12.98 -25.75
CA LYS A 129 -23.43 -13.46 -25.30
C LYS A 129 -23.36 -14.57 -24.25
N THR A 130 -22.24 -14.68 -23.54
CA THR A 130 -22.10 -15.67 -22.48
C THR A 130 -23.08 -15.38 -21.34
N LYS A 131 -23.54 -16.45 -20.70
CA LYS A 131 -24.29 -16.37 -19.43
C LYS A 131 -23.44 -16.81 -18.25
N GLU A 132 -22.20 -17.18 -18.52
CA GLU A 132 -21.23 -17.60 -17.52
C GLU A 132 -20.46 -16.41 -16.99
N GLY A 133 -20.06 -16.52 -15.74
CA GLY A 133 -19.51 -15.41 -14.99
C GLY A 133 -19.05 -15.85 -13.61
N LEU A 134 -18.25 -15.02 -12.97
CA LEU A 134 -17.73 -15.25 -11.63
C LEU A 134 -18.55 -14.49 -10.60
N ILE A 135 -18.80 -15.14 -9.47
CA ILE A 135 -19.41 -14.49 -8.31
C ILE A 135 -18.31 -13.74 -7.56
N LEU A 136 -18.41 -12.42 -7.47
CA LEU A 136 -17.47 -11.59 -6.71
C LEU A 136 -17.95 -11.39 -5.28
N LYS A 137 -16.99 -11.44 -4.34
CA LYS A 137 -17.20 -11.21 -2.90
C LYS A 137 -16.21 -10.15 -2.40
N PRO A 138 -16.49 -9.41 -1.34
CA PRO A 138 -15.47 -8.60 -0.69
C PRO A 138 -14.30 -9.48 -0.24
N VAL A 139 -13.08 -8.95 -0.26
CA VAL A 139 -11.89 -9.67 0.21
C VAL A 139 -11.72 -9.33 1.68
N ILE A 140 -12.03 -10.31 2.54
CA ILE A 140 -11.90 -10.19 4.00
C ILE A 140 -10.72 -11.04 4.42
N GLU A 141 -9.74 -10.41 5.07
CA GLU A 141 -8.59 -11.09 5.66
C GLU A 141 -8.53 -10.75 7.14
N SER A 142 -8.44 -11.75 8.00
CA SER A 142 -8.34 -11.57 9.46
C SER A 142 -9.47 -10.71 10.09
N GLY A 143 -10.64 -10.66 9.46
CA GLY A 143 -11.81 -9.90 9.96
C GLY A 143 -11.84 -8.44 9.51
N GLU A 144 -10.83 -7.97 8.77
CA GLU A 144 -10.83 -6.66 8.14
C GLU A 144 -11.13 -6.81 6.63
N GLU A 145 -11.97 -5.93 6.12
CA GLU A 145 -12.23 -5.83 4.68
C GLU A 145 -11.05 -5.10 4.03
N ILE A 146 -10.26 -5.83 3.22
CA ILE A 146 -9.10 -5.27 2.51
C ILE A 146 -9.55 -4.55 1.24
N VAL A 147 -10.47 -5.17 0.50
CA VAL A 147 -11.01 -4.62 -0.76
C VAL A 147 -12.51 -4.76 -0.74
N SER A 148 -13.18 -3.62 -0.90
CA SER A 148 -14.64 -3.58 -0.91
C SER A 148 -15.22 -4.24 -2.15
N LEU A 149 -16.48 -4.68 -2.05
CA LEU A 149 -17.18 -5.24 -3.20
C LEU A 149 -17.33 -4.21 -4.33
N SER A 150 -17.59 -2.94 -4.00
CA SER A 150 -17.75 -1.85 -4.97
C SER A 150 -16.47 -1.63 -5.78
N GLU A 151 -15.30 -1.59 -5.14
CA GLU A 151 -14.01 -1.44 -5.82
C GLU A 151 -13.73 -2.61 -6.77
N ARG A 152 -14.12 -3.84 -6.38
CA ARG A 152 -13.97 -5.02 -7.24
C ARG A 152 -14.90 -5.03 -8.45
N LEU A 153 -16.08 -4.42 -8.32
CA LEU A 153 -17.11 -4.37 -9.36
C LEU A 153 -16.89 -3.25 -10.38
N LEU A 154 -16.17 -2.19 -10.01
CA LEU A 154 -15.88 -1.05 -10.89
C LEU A 154 -15.32 -1.50 -12.24
N GLY A 155 -15.91 -0.98 -13.33
CA GLY A 155 -15.49 -1.26 -14.70
C GLY A 155 -15.87 -2.63 -15.24
N ARG A 156 -16.63 -3.45 -14.48
CA ARG A 156 -17.09 -4.78 -14.91
C ARG A 156 -18.55 -4.75 -15.36
N VAL A 157 -18.97 -5.80 -16.08
CA VAL A 157 -20.34 -5.97 -16.59
C VAL A 157 -21.05 -7.10 -15.84
N PRO A 158 -22.23 -6.86 -15.24
CA PRO A 158 -22.98 -7.88 -14.52
C PRO A 158 -23.76 -8.79 -15.48
N CYS A 159 -23.77 -10.09 -15.17
CA CYS A 159 -24.54 -11.09 -15.91
C CYS A 159 -26.04 -11.05 -15.63
N ASP A 160 -26.43 -10.55 -14.46
CA ASP A 160 -27.79 -10.44 -13.98
C ASP A 160 -27.99 -9.05 -13.38
N ASN A 161 -29.23 -8.59 -13.27
CA ASN A 161 -29.50 -7.27 -12.68
C ASN A 161 -29.03 -7.24 -11.22
N ILE A 162 -28.24 -6.22 -10.87
CA ILE A 162 -27.87 -5.95 -9.48
C ILE A 162 -29.03 -5.19 -8.85
N ILE A 163 -29.67 -5.81 -7.86
CA ILE A 163 -30.86 -5.28 -7.18
C ILE A 163 -30.50 -5.06 -5.72
N ASP A 164 -30.82 -3.88 -5.19
CA ASP A 164 -30.70 -3.61 -3.77
C ASP A 164 -31.75 -4.45 -3.00
N PRO A 165 -31.34 -5.34 -2.06
CA PRO A 165 -32.28 -6.12 -1.27
C PRO A 165 -33.18 -5.27 -0.35
N GLY A 166 -32.78 -4.04 -0.01
CA GLY A 166 -33.54 -3.16 0.88
C GLY A 166 -34.67 -2.40 0.16
N THR A 167 -34.35 -1.77 -0.97
CA THR A 167 -35.28 -0.93 -1.74
C THR A 167 -35.95 -1.67 -2.91
N ASN A 168 -35.43 -2.84 -3.28
CA ASN A 168 -35.81 -3.58 -4.48
C ASN A 168 -35.61 -2.79 -5.80
N GLU A 169 -34.78 -1.74 -5.75
CA GLU A 169 -34.39 -0.94 -6.91
C GLU A 169 -33.23 -1.60 -7.66
N VAL A 170 -33.24 -1.47 -8.99
CA VAL A 170 -32.16 -1.98 -9.84
C VAL A 170 -31.02 -0.96 -9.83
N ILE A 171 -29.88 -1.33 -9.24
CA ILE A 171 -28.68 -0.49 -9.17
C ILE A 171 -27.96 -0.46 -10.52
N ALA A 172 -27.80 -1.64 -11.14
CA ALA A 172 -27.19 -1.79 -12.46
C ALA A 172 -27.90 -2.89 -13.25
N LYS A 173 -28.20 -2.63 -14.52
CA LYS A 173 -28.85 -3.62 -15.39
C LYS A 173 -27.83 -4.61 -15.93
N LYS A 174 -28.30 -5.80 -16.29
CA LYS A 174 -27.52 -6.77 -17.06
C LYS A 174 -26.94 -6.12 -18.32
N GLY A 175 -25.65 -6.30 -18.57
CA GLY A 175 -24.96 -5.74 -19.74
C GLY A 175 -24.56 -4.27 -19.60
N GLU A 176 -24.85 -3.62 -18.46
CA GLU A 176 -24.44 -2.23 -18.19
C GLU A 176 -23.11 -2.19 -17.45
N ILE A 177 -22.17 -1.38 -17.92
CA ILE A 177 -20.87 -1.21 -17.26
C ILE A 177 -21.07 -0.53 -15.91
N ILE A 178 -20.44 -1.08 -14.87
CA ILE A 178 -20.46 -0.51 -13.53
C ILE A 178 -19.51 0.70 -13.48
N GLU A 179 -20.09 1.89 -13.56
CA GLU A 179 -19.41 3.18 -13.37
C GLU A 179 -19.38 3.65 -11.91
N GLU A 180 -18.59 4.70 -11.63
CA GLU A 180 -18.45 5.30 -10.29
C GLU A 180 -19.79 5.73 -9.66
N LYS A 181 -20.78 6.12 -10.47
CA LYS A 181 -22.12 6.51 -10.01
C LYS A 181 -22.86 5.38 -9.28
N HIS A 182 -22.54 4.12 -9.57
CA HIS A 182 -23.17 2.96 -8.96
C HIS A 182 -22.52 2.58 -7.62
N LEU A 183 -21.26 2.98 -7.37
CA LEU A 183 -20.49 2.57 -6.17
C LEU A 183 -21.19 2.96 -4.86
N PRO A 184 -21.67 4.20 -4.66
CA PRO A 184 -22.31 4.59 -3.40
C PRO A 184 -23.62 3.84 -3.15
N LEU A 185 -24.30 3.38 -4.21
CA LEU A 185 -25.51 2.57 -4.09
C LEU A 185 -25.14 1.14 -3.69
N ILE A 186 -24.09 0.58 -4.31
CA ILE A 186 -23.55 -0.74 -4.00
C ILE A 186 -23.06 -0.81 -2.55
N ASP A 187 -22.35 0.21 -2.07
CA ASP A 187 -21.83 0.23 -0.69
C ASP A 187 -22.93 0.39 0.36
N LYS A 188 -24.01 1.12 0.03
CA LYS A 188 -25.17 1.26 0.92
C LYS A 188 -26.04 0.02 0.93
N SER A 189 -26.16 -0.64 -0.22
CA SER A 189 -26.88 -1.90 -0.33
C SER A 189 -26.05 -3.01 0.31
N ASN A 190 -26.60 -3.68 1.32
CA ASN A 190 -25.92 -4.81 1.96
C ASN A 190 -26.03 -6.07 1.07
N LEU A 191 -25.47 -5.98 -0.14
CA LEU A 191 -25.60 -7.00 -1.18
C LEU A 191 -24.97 -8.30 -0.72
N LEU A 192 -25.81 -9.31 -0.49
CA LEU A 192 -25.38 -10.66 -0.19
C LEU A 192 -24.74 -11.28 -1.44
N SER A 193 -23.55 -11.85 -1.25
CA SER A 193 -22.62 -12.27 -2.29
C SER A 193 -23.18 -13.19 -3.37
N ASP A 194 -24.27 -13.89 -3.14
CA ASP A 194 -24.65 -15.06 -3.93
C ASP A 194 -25.42 -14.72 -5.23
N LYS A 195 -25.65 -13.43 -5.51
CA LYS A 195 -26.31 -12.95 -6.73
C LYS A 195 -25.44 -12.04 -7.61
N ASN A 196 -24.20 -11.77 -7.22
CA ASN A 196 -23.34 -10.80 -7.91
C ASN A 196 -22.44 -11.49 -8.94
N LYS A 197 -23.09 -12.11 -9.93
CA LYS A 197 -22.40 -12.79 -11.02
C LYS A 197 -21.96 -11.75 -12.07
N ILE A 198 -20.65 -11.63 -12.25
CA ILE A 198 -20.04 -10.78 -13.26
C ILE A 198 -19.68 -11.60 -14.48
N CYS A 199 -20.05 -11.13 -15.66
CA CYS A 199 -19.78 -11.84 -16.90
C CYS A 199 -18.30 -11.84 -17.23
N PHE A 200 -17.88 -12.90 -17.92
CA PHE A 200 -16.50 -13.06 -18.40
C PHE A 200 -16.17 -12.16 -19.61
N ASP A 201 -17.01 -11.19 -19.92
CA ASP A 201 -16.86 -10.31 -21.09
C ASP A 201 -15.46 -9.66 -21.03
N MET A 202 -14.62 -10.07 -21.99
CA MET A 202 -13.29 -9.53 -22.28
C MET A 202 -13.31 -8.89 -23.65
#